data_AF-A0A117LZI4-F1
#
_entry.id   AF-A0A117LZI4-F1
#
_cell.length_a   1.000
_cell.length_b   1.000
_cell.length_c   1.000
_cell.angle_alpha   90.00
_cell.angle_beta   90.00
_cell.angle_gamma   90.00
#
_symmetry.space_group_name_H-M   'P 1'
#
loop_
_entity.id
_entity.type
_entity.pdbx_description
1 polymer ?
#
loop_
_entity_poly.entity_id
_entity_poly.type
_entity_poly.pdbx_seq_one_letter_code
_entity_poly.pdbx_strand_id
1 'polypeptide(L)'
;MAIDYGWQNRTILGYHSKDSNTYGVISKEFPILTKELEAMFLVTRNHYFTISTPQISNVVTNFLRYQSFEQNKRAVANVLVIPGIVVALGYMLRLFNLFESIPIIQSFLDSPIANLLFGLSILSVIILWHDYYKDKSHPTRLPRTELIPQKEYEEIKQLGFQFNRYSNLDAIKYINDSTLRVVCENVDKNKFSTYSTFLTLLTIPSIQEILIRANIGISDKELKENNINQNTLPTYPATSLRSILIYGLEEALLTESSVVRPEHVFLALCKVFPVLRKLLQVNNSSLDVLREIVRYNARLRKKSRATNVFNPNIPYYRKGGIAESWIYGYTYILDHFSKDLTNEIAKSRDIFGIGHDDALEALISTLGKVSNKNALLVGEAGTGKSSLILGVAQRINRGDVPVQIKDKRIIQLDLNALIAHSSKPDQNMEQLIDKAMKELAQAGDVILFIDEMQELMPSKAEESGHSVAGIMLPYILDGRFPIVGTVNHSDY
;
A
#
# COMPACT_ATOMS: atom_id res chain seq x y z
N MET A 1 -17.24 16.29 -15.61
CA MET A 1 -17.79 15.37 -14.58
C MET A 1 -17.13 15.72 -13.27
N ALA A 2 -17.86 16.28 -12.31
CA ALA A 2 -17.40 16.29 -10.93
C ALA A 2 -17.27 14.81 -10.53
N ILE A 3 -16.04 14.38 -10.23
CA ILE A 3 -15.82 13.02 -9.75
C ILE A 3 -16.40 13.01 -8.34
N ASP A 4 -17.68 12.65 -8.22
CA ASP A 4 -18.35 12.51 -6.93
C ASP A 4 -17.81 11.22 -6.30
N TYR A 5 -16.68 11.38 -5.61
CA TYR A 5 -15.98 10.29 -4.96
C TYR A 5 -16.86 9.75 -3.82
N GLY A 6 -17.25 8.47 -3.91
CA GLY A 6 -17.99 7.71 -2.86
C GLY A 6 -17.22 7.50 -1.55
N TRP A 7 -16.60 8.56 -1.03
CA TRP A 7 -15.68 8.58 0.11
C TRP A 7 -16.33 9.10 1.38
N GLN A 8 -17.61 9.50 1.31
CA GLN A 8 -18.29 10.26 2.36
C GLN A 8 -18.35 9.54 3.71
N ASN A 9 -18.23 8.20 3.74
CA ASN A 9 -18.47 7.41 4.96
C ASN A 9 -17.28 6.52 5.41
N ARG A 10 -16.03 6.82 5.03
CA ARG A 10 -14.88 6.04 5.56
C ARG A 10 -14.47 6.47 6.97
N THR A 11 -14.73 7.72 7.34
CA THR A 11 -14.26 8.34 8.57
C THR A 11 -15.30 9.30 9.14
N ILE A 12 -15.36 9.41 10.47
CA ILE A 12 -16.20 10.38 11.17
C ILE A 12 -15.31 11.20 12.10
N LEU A 13 -15.39 12.52 11.98
CA LEU A 13 -14.75 13.44 12.91
C LEU A 13 -15.69 13.79 14.05
N GLY A 14 -15.18 13.77 15.26
CA GLY A 14 -15.91 14.23 16.42
C GLY A 14 -15.05 15.05 17.37
N TYR A 15 -15.71 15.73 18.28
CA TYR A 15 -15.07 16.40 19.41
C TYR A 15 -15.73 15.98 20.72
N HIS A 16 -14.92 15.98 21.77
CA HIS A 16 -15.34 15.79 23.15
C HIS A 16 -14.99 17.04 23.93
N SER A 17 -15.96 17.62 24.61
CA SER A 17 -15.73 18.67 25.60
C SER A 17 -15.74 18.04 26.98
N LYS A 18 -14.59 18.04 27.68
CA LYS A 18 -14.52 17.48 29.05
C LYS A 18 -15.32 18.30 30.06
N ASP A 19 -15.46 19.61 29.83
CA ASP A 19 -16.18 20.52 30.74
C ASP A 19 -17.67 20.20 30.84
N SER A 20 -18.28 19.94 29.69
CA SER A 20 -19.71 19.62 29.59
C SER A 20 -19.98 18.12 29.47
N ASN A 21 -18.92 17.32 29.36
CA ASN A 21 -18.95 15.89 29.03
C ASN A 21 -19.84 15.57 27.80
N THR A 22 -19.86 16.48 26.82
CA THR A 22 -20.66 16.34 25.60
C THR A 22 -19.81 15.91 24.42
N TYR A 23 -20.38 15.06 23.56
CA TYR A 23 -19.81 14.65 22.29
C TYR A 23 -20.56 15.31 21.14
N GLY A 24 -19.83 15.71 20.10
CA GLY A 24 -20.43 16.23 18.87
C GLY A 24 -19.71 15.68 17.64
N VAL A 25 -20.44 15.56 16.53
CA VAL A 25 -19.92 15.14 15.23
C VAL A 25 -19.69 16.38 14.37
N ILE A 26 -18.53 16.47 13.72
CA ILE A 26 -18.13 17.58 12.86
C ILE A 26 -18.49 17.22 11.42
N SER A 27 -19.45 17.93 10.82
CA SER A 27 -19.95 17.60 9.47
C SER A 27 -19.75 18.67 8.40
N LYS A 28 -19.64 19.97 8.75
CA LYS A 28 -19.63 21.06 7.75
C LYS A 28 -18.59 22.14 8.03
N GLU A 29 -18.49 22.58 9.27
CA GLU A 29 -17.45 23.52 9.70
C GLU A 29 -16.32 22.73 10.34
N PHE A 30 -15.06 23.05 10.03
CA PHE A 30 -13.88 22.38 10.59
C PHE A 30 -13.25 23.29 11.66
N PRO A 31 -13.78 23.30 12.89
CA PRO A 31 -13.26 24.16 13.95
C PRO A 31 -11.85 23.73 14.35
N ILE A 32 -11.04 24.72 14.74
CA ILE A 32 -9.75 24.48 15.39
C ILE A 32 -9.96 24.65 16.90
N LEU A 33 -9.98 23.54 17.63
CA LEU A 33 -10.19 23.54 19.09
C LEU A 33 -8.97 24.07 19.82
N THR A 34 -9.11 25.24 20.46
CA THR A 34 -8.03 25.94 21.17
C THR A 34 -7.98 25.60 22.67
N LYS A 35 -9.11 25.25 23.29
CA LYS A 35 -9.20 24.96 24.73
C LYS A 35 -8.59 23.62 25.08
N GLU A 36 -7.81 23.52 26.15
CA GLU A 36 -7.13 22.28 26.54
C GLU A 36 -8.07 21.11 26.85
N LEU A 37 -9.27 21.42 27.36
CA LEU A 37 -10.28 20.47 27.84
C LEU A 37 -11.19 19.94 26.73
N GLU A 38 -11.18 20.58 25.56
CA GLU A 38 -11.81 20.03 24.36
C GLU A 38 -10.83 19.05 23.70
N ALA A 39 -11.27 18.00 23.02
CA ALA A 39 -10.40 17.07 22.30
C ALA A 39 -11.07 16.61 21.01
N MET A 40 -10.35 16.65 19.90
CA MET A 40 -10.81 16.05 18.64
C MET A 40 -10.44 14.57 18.58
N PHE A 41 -11.32 13.80 17.95
CA PHE A 41 -11.10 12.40 17.66
C PHE A 41 -11.58 12.04 16.26
N LEU A 42 -11.00 10.98 15.71
CA LEU A 42 -11.38 10.42 14.42
C LEU A 42 -11.81 8.97 14.59
N VAL A 43 -12.97 8.64 14.04
CA VAL A 43 -13.54 7.29 14.07
C VAL A 43 -13.46 6.68 12.68
N THR A 44 -13.03 5.43 12.65
CA THR A 44 -13.15 4.52 11.51
C THR A 44 -14.02 3.35 11.94
N ARG A 45 -14.41 2.45 11.02
CA ARG A 45 -15.24 1.28 11.34
C ARG A 45 -14.73 0.47 12.55
N ASN A 46 -13.41 0.34 12.71
CA ASN A 46 -12.81 -0.53 13.73
C ASN A 46 -11.98 0.22 14.79
N HIS A 47 -11.51 1.44 14.47
CA HIS A 47 -10.53 2.16 15.29
C HIS A 47 -10.99 3.57 15.62
N TYR A 48 -10.54 4.04 16.78
CA TYR A 48 -10.71 5.40 17.26
C TYR A 48 -9.35 6.04 17.47
N PHE A 49 -9.12 7.23 16.90
CA PHE A 49 -7.85 7.95 16.96
C PHE A 49 -7.96 9.20 17.81
N THR A 50 -6.98 9.42 18.69
CA THR A 50 -6.86 10.64 19.50
C THR A 50 -5.46 11.17 19.61
N ILE A 51 -5.38 12.46 19.93
CA ILE A 51 -4.16 13.11 20.37
C ILE A 51 -4.45 13.86 21.66
N SER A 52 -3.70 13.57 22.71
CA SER A 52 -3.81 14.27 23.99
C SER A 52 -2.98 15.56 24.01
N THR A 53 -3.42 16.53 24.80
CA THR A 53 -2.70 17.80 25.00
C THR A 53 -1.27 17.60 25.54
N PRO A 54 -1.01 16.70 26.53
CA PRO A 54 0.34 16.43 27.00
C PRO A 54 1.26 15.84 25.93
N GLN A 55 0.74 14.98 25.03
CA GLN A 55 1.51 14.44 23.91
C GLN A 55 2.00 15.57 23.00
N ILE A 56 1.12 16.52 22.63
CA ILE A 56 1.51 17.68 21.81
C ILE A 56 2.51 18.57 22.52
N SER A 57 2.27 18.88 23.81
CA SER A 57 3.21 19.69 24.58
C SER A 57 4.60 19.07 24.64
N ASN A 58 4.69 17.75 24.82
CA ASN A 58 5.97 17.02 24.84
C ASN A 58 6.65 17.05 23.47
N VAL A 59 5.89 16.84 22.39
CA VAL A 59 6.42 16.89 21.03
C VAL A 59 6.96 18.28 20.71
N VAL A 60 6.20 19.35 20.97
CA VAL A 60 6.63 20.72 20.66
C VAL A 60 7.91 21.11 21.43
N THR A 61 8.06 20.70 22.69
CA THR A 61 9.22 21.07 23.51
C THR A 61 10.46 20.23 23.23
N ASN A 62 10.30 18.92 23.02
CA ASN A 62 11.41 17.98 23.01
C ASN A 62 11.78 17.47 21.62
N PHE A 63 10.86 17.45 20.64
CA PHE A 63 11.08 16.82 19.35
C PHE A 63 12.28 17.43 18.59
N LEU A 64 12.34 18.76 18.46
CA LEU A 64 13.45 19.42 17.74
C LEU A 64 14.79 19.21 18.44
N ARG A 65 14.83 19.23 19.78
CA ARG A 65 16.04 18.97 20.56
C ARG A 65 16.54 17.54 20.35
N TYR A 66 15.62 16.58 20.42
CA TYR A 66 15.91 15.18 20.20
C TYR A 66 16.38 14.91 18.76
N GLN A 67 15.73 15.53 17.78
CA GLN A 67 16.12 15.41 16.37
C GLN A 67 17.53 15.97 16.12
N SER A 68 17.84 17.16 16.66
CA SER A 68 19.18 17.74 16.56
C SER A 68 20.24 16.88 17.25
N PHE A 69 19.91 16.31 18.41
CA PHE A 69 20.81 15.39 19.11
C PHE A 69 21.10 14.13 18.28
N GLU A 70 20.08 13.46 17.75
CA GLU A 70 20.26 12.26 16.92
C GLU A 70 21.00 12.59 15.61
N GLN A 71 20.77 13.76 15.00
CA GLN A 71 21.52 14.22 13.83
C GLN A 71 23.00 14.45 14.16
N ASN A 72 23.29 15.15 15.26
CA ASN A 72 24.67 15.39 15.69
C ASN A 72 25.39 14.08 16.04
N LYS A 73 24.71 13.18 16.74
CA LYS A 73 25.22 11.84 17.06
C LYS A 73 25.55 11.05 15.78
N ARG A 74 24.65 11.02 14.80
CA ARG A 74 24.90 10.37 13.49
C ARG A 74 26.04 11.03 12.74
N ALA A 75 26.13 12.36 12.73
CA ALA A 75 27.22 13.09 12.09
C ALA A 75 28.58 12.76 12.71
N VAL A 76 28.68 12.78 14.05
CA VAL A 76 29.90 12.40 14.77
C VAL A 76 30.28 10.95 14.49
N ALA A 77 29.32 10.02 14.56
CA ALA A 77 29.58 8.62 14.27
C ALA A 77 30.08 8.42 12.82
N ASN A 78 29.44 9.06 11.83
CA ASN A 78 29.87 8.99 10.44
C ASN A 78 31.30 9.54 10.23
N VAL A 79 31.65 10.66 10.87
CA VAL A 79 33.01 11.22 10.80
C VAL A 79 34.04 10.26 11.38
N LEU A 80 33.73 9.61 12.51
CA LEU A 80 34.61 8.66 13.18
C LEU A 80 34.76 7.33 12.42
N VAL A 81 33.81 6.96 11.57
CA VAL A 81 33.91 5.75 10.74
C VAL A 81 35.03 5.86 9.71
N ILE A 82 35.21 7.03 9.08
CA ILE A 82 36.12 7.24 7.94
C ILE A 82 37.57 6.85 8.27
N PRO A 83 38.21 7.36 9.35
CA PRO A 83 39.57 6.97 9.70
C PRO A 83 39.73 5.46 9.92
N GLY A 84 38.75 4.81 10.56
CA GLY A 84 38.83 3.37 10.79
C GLY A 84 38.65 2.53 9.54
N ILE A 85 37.88 2.97 8.53
CA ILE A 85 37.84 2.31 7.22
C ILE A 85 39.23 2.37 6.57
N VAL A 86 39.90 3.53 6.63
CA VAL A 86 41.26 3.69 6.08
C VAL A 86 42.25 2.78 6.80
N VAL A 87 42.19 2.71 8.13
CA VAL A 87 43.05 1.81 8.92
C VAL A 87 42.73 0.34 8.64
N ALA A 88 41.45 -0.04 8.55
CA ALA A 88 41.01 -1.40 8.20
C ALA A 88 41.52 -1.83 6.82
N LEU A 89 41.42 -0.93 5.84
CA LEU A 89 41.93 -1.15 4.49
C LEU A 89 43.46 -1.24 4.49
N GLY A 90 44.14 -0.45 5.33
CA GLY A 90 45.57 -0.58 5.59
C GLY A 90 45.96 -1.95 6.13
N TYR A 91 45.24 -2.47 7.13
CA TYR A 91 45.45 -3.83 7.65
C TYR A 91 45.16 -4.92 6.60
N MET A 92 44.10 -4.77 5.81
CA MET A 92 43.77 -5.67 4.70
C MET A 92 44.90 -5.72 3.66
N LEU A 93 45.40 -4.57 3.21
CA LEU A 93 46.47 -4.49 2.23
C LEU A 93 47.82 -4.98 2.78
N ARG A 94 48.07 -4.85 4.09
CA ARG A 94 49.22 -5.48 4.76
C ARG A 94 49.18 -7.00 4.65
N LEU A 95 48.00 -7.64 4.72
CA LEU A 95 47.87 -9.10 4.57
C LEU A 95 48.28 -9.60 3.17
N PHE A 96 48.23 -8.73 2.16
CA PHE A 96 48.65 -9.04 0.78
C PHE A 96 50.10 -8.61 0.49
N ASN A 97 50.90 -8.26 1.50
CA ASN A 97 52.30 -7.81 1.40
C ASN A 97 52.53 -6.59 0.47
N LEU A 98 51.49 -5.79 0.18
CA LEU A 98 51.55 -4.66 -0.76
C LEU A 98 52.33 -3.45 -0.22
N PHE A 99 52.66 -3.42 1.07
CA PHE A 99 53.29 -2.27 1.75
C PHE A 99 54.71 -2.53 2.25
N GLU A 100 55.36 -3.62 1.85
CA GLU A 100 56.76 -3.89 2.22
C GLU A 100 57.72 -2.79 1.77
N SER A 101 57.39 -2.04 0.72
CA SER A 101 58.20 -0.95 0.16
C SER A 101 57.97 0.42 0.79
N ILE A 102 56.98 0.58 1.69
CA ILE A 102 56.61 1.89 2.28
C ILE A 102 56.64 1.83 3.82
N PRO A 103 57.80 2.08 4.45
CA PRO A 103 57.98 1.92 5.91
C PRO A 103 57.15 2.90 6.74
N ILE A 104 56.78 4.04 6.17
CA ILE A 104 55.95 5.07 6.83
C ILE A 104 54.54 4.54 7.12
N ILE A 105 53.97 3.72 6.22
CA ILE A 105 52.62 3.17 6.39
C ILE A 105 52.62 2.06 7.43
N GLN A 106 53.66 1.23 7.44
CA GLN A 106 53.80 0.15 8.44
C GLN A 106 53.95 0.72 9.85
N SER A 107 54.82 1.72 10.05
CA SER A 107 55.01 2.35 11.36
C SER A 107 53.76 3.05 11.86
N PHE A 108 52.94 3.62 10.97
CA PHE A 108 51.64 4.17 11.31
C PHE A 108 50.63 3.08 11.72
N LEU A 109 50.52 1.97 10.99
CA LEU A 109 49.58 0.87 11.29
C LEU A 109 49.90 0.14 12.60
N ASP A 110 51.17 0.08 12.99
CA ASP A 110 51.62 -0.51 14.26
C ASP A 110 51.50 0.50 15.44
N SER A 111 51.18 1.77 15.16
CA SER A 111 51.07 2.79 16.18
C SER A 111 49.82 2.60 17.06
N PRO A 112 49.87 3.02 18.35
CA PRO A 112 48.69 3.02 19.21
C PRO A 112 47.59 3.96 18.68
N ILE A 113 47.95 4.96 17.87
CA ILE A 113 47.02 5.90 17.25
C ILE A 113 46.13 5.18 16.22
N ALA A 114 46.70 4.31 15.39
CA ALA A 114 45.92 3.53 14.42
C ALA A 114 44.93 2.60 15.13
N ASN A 115 45.36 1.91 16.19
CA ASN A 115 44.49 1.07 17.01
C ASN A 115 43.34 1.85 17.66
N LEU A 116 43.62 3.06 18.16
CA LEU A 116 42.60 3.93 18.75
C LEU A 116 41.59 4.40 17.70
N LEU A 117 42.06 4.84 16.53
CA LEU A 117 41.19 5.26 15.42
C LEU A 117 40.30 4.11 14.93
N PHE A 118 40.87 2.90 14.83
CA PHE A 118 40.12 1.70 14.46
C PHE A 118 39.06 1.34 15.53
N GLY A 119 39.42 1.38 16.81
CA GLY A 119 38.50 1.12 17.92
C GLY A 119 37.34 2.12 17.99
N LEU A 120 37.60 3.42 17.81
CA LEU A 120 36.55 4.46 17.74
C LEU A 120 35.61 4.26 16.54
N SER A 121 36.13 3.78 15.42
CA SER A 121 35.33 3.46 14.24
C SER A 121 34.41 2.27 14.48
N ILE A 122 34.88 1.20 15.13
CA ILE A 122 34.04 0.06 15.51
C ILE A 122 32.88 0.52 16.41
N LEU A 123 33.16 1.32 17.44
CA LEU A 123 32.12 1.88 18.31
C LEU A 123 31.10 2.71 17.51
N SER A 124 31.58 3.50 16.55
CA SER A 124 30.74 4.33 15.68
C SER A 124 29.86 3.48 14.77
N VAL A 125 30.36 2.37 14.23
CA VAL A 125 29.57 1.39 13.48
C VAL A 125 28.49 0.78 14.36
N ILE A 126 28.80 0.41 15.61
CA ILE A 126 27.80 -0.13 16.56
C ILE A 126 26.71 0.90 16.84
N ILE A 127 27.05 2.19 17.03
CA ILE A 127 26.08 3.27 17.24
C ILE A 127 25.17 3.43 16.02
N LEU A 128 25.75 3.49 14.81
CA LEU A 128 24.98 3.60 13.57
C LEU A 128 24.09 2.37 13.33
N TRP A 129 24.59 1.19 13.69
CA TRP A 129 23.86 -0.07 13.58
C TRP A 129 22.67 -0.12 14.54
N HIS A 130 22.88 0.29 15.80
CA HIS A 130 21.80 0.46 16.77
C HIS A 130 20.73 1.43 16.26
N ASP A 131 21.13 2.58 15.72
CA ASP A 131 20.19 3.57 15.18
C ASP A 131 19.41 3.04 13.98
N TYR A 132 20.08 2.31 13.10
CA TYR A 132 19.44 1.63 11.97
C TYR A 132 18.37 0.63 12.43
N TYR A 133 18.67 -0.18 13.46
CA TYR A 133 17.72 -1.15 14.00
C TYR A 133 16.57 -0.50 14.75
N LYS A 134 16.83 0.58 15.49
CA LYS A 134 15.79 1.37 16.16
C LYS A 134 14.76 1.87 15.15
N ASP A 135 15.20 2.43 14.02
CA ASP A 135 14.32 2.94 12.96
C ASP A 135 13.58 1.82 12.21
N LYS A 136 14.19 0.63 12.06
CA LYS A 136 13.60 -0.50 11.32
C LYS A 136 12.68 -1.40 12.14
N SER A 137 12.89 -1.48 13.46
CA SER A 137 12.33 -2.56 14.27
C SER A 137 10.80 -2.60 14.25
N HIS A 138 10.09 -1.46 14.18
CA HIS A 138 8.62 -1.44 14.11
C HIS A 138 8.08 -0.20 13.37
N PRO A 139 7.92 -0.22 12.04
CA PRO A 139 7.25 0.87 11.34
C PRO A 139 5.77 0.89 11.73
N THR A 140 5.36 1.86 12.54
CA THR A 140 3.95 2.12 12.84
C THR A 140 3.24 2.56 11.55
N ARG A 141 2.25 1.78 11.13
CA ARG A 141 1.49 2.03 9.89
C ARG A 141 0.03 2.24 10.21
N LEU A 142 -0.58 3.21 9.54
CA LEU A 142 -2.01 3.42 9.60
C LEU A 142 -2.75 2.14 9.15
N PRO A 143 -3.82 1.75 9.87
CA PRO A 143 -4.67 0.64 9.45
C PRO A 143 -5.42 1.01 8.16
N ARG A 144 -5.82 0.00 7.38
CA ARG A 144 -6.70 0.23 6.24
C ARG A 144 -8.10 0.54 6.75
N THR A 145 -8.73 1.55 6.16
CA THR A 145 -10.10 1.94 6.50
C THR A 145 -11.10 1.23 5.60
N GLU A 146 -12.12 0.67 6.22
CA GLU A 146 -13.29 0.12 5.55
C GLU A 146 -14.41 1.17 5.51
N LEU A 147 -15.35 0.99 4.59
CA LEU A 147 -16.55 1.82 4.53
C LEU A 147 -17.41 1.57 5.77
N ILE A 148 -17.88 2.65 6.42
CA ILE A 148 -18.85 2.58 7.51
C ILE A 148 -20.24 2.43 6.86
N PRO A 149 -21.00 1.36 7.19
CA PRO A 149 -22.37 1.21 6.72
C PRO A 149 -23.23 2.44 7.07
N GLN A 150 -24.12 2.87 6.17
CA GLN A 150 -24.97 4.05 6.39
C GLN A 150 -25.78 3.99 7.69
N LYS A 151 -26.29 2.79 8.03
CA LYS A 151 -27.00 2.55 9.30
C LYS A 151 -26.13 2.85 10.52
N GLU A 152 -24.88 2.38 10.54
CA GLU A 152 -23.95 2.67 11.64
C GLU A 152 -23.58 4.14 11.71
N TYR A 153 -23.43 4.80 10.55
CA TYR A 153 -23.17 6.23 10.49
C TYR A 153 -24.32 7.05 11.11
N GLU A 154 -25.56 6.73 10.77
CA GLU A 154 -26.75 7.37 11.34
C GLU A 154 -26.90 7.07 12.85
N GLU A 155 -26.64 5.84 13.28
CA GLU A 155 -26.60 5.46 14.70
C GLU A 155 -25.58 6.30 15.47
N ILE A 156 -24.35 6.45 14.96
CA ILE A 156 -23.30 7.27 15.61
C ILE A 156 -23.73 8.73 15.71
N LYS A 157 -24.43 9.24 14.68
CA LYS A 157 -24.93 10.61 14.65
C LYS A 157 -26.08 10.86 15.63
N GLN A 158 -26.96 9.87 15.83
CA GLN A 158 -28.14 9.98 16.70
C GLN A 158 -27.87 9.62 18.16
N LEU A 159 -27.21 8.49 18.41
CA LEU A 159 -26.96 7.93 19.75
C LEU A 159 -25.66 8.43 20.38
N GLY A 160 -24.78 9.03 19.58
CA GLY A 160 -23.44 9.44 20.00
C GLY A 160 -22.44 8.29 20.01
N PHE A 161 -21.20 8.62 20.40
CA PHE A 161 -20.07 7.71 20.29
C PHE A 161 -19.89 6.85 21.56
N GLN A 162 -19.87 5.52 21.41
CA GLN A 162 -19.56 4.58 22.50
C GLN A 162 -18.11 4.07 22.40
N PHE A 163 -17.28 4.38 23.39
CA PHE A 163 -15.84 4.08 23.37
C PHE A 163 -15.49 2.59 23.35
N ASN A 164 -16.27 1.74 24.01
CA ASN A 164 -15.97 0.31 24.15
C ASN A 164 -16.07 -0.48 22.84
N ARG A 165 -16.63 0.11 21.77
CA ARG A 165 -16.80 -0.56 20.47
C ARG A 165 -15.53 -0.54 19.61
N TYR A 166 -14.60 0.39 19.86
CA TYR A 166 -13.47 0.66 18.96
C TYR A 166 -12.13 0.49 19.65
N SER A 167 -11.12 0.01 18.93
CA SER A 167 -9.75 -0.02 19.45
C SER A 167 -9.17 1.40 19.49
N ASN A 168 -8.70 1.85 20.65
CA ASN A 168 -8.07 3.16 20.80
C ASN A 168 -6.63 3.17 20.25
N LEU A 169 -6.35 4.12 19.36
CA LEU A 169 -5.05 4.35 18.74
C LEU A 169 -4.58 5.79 18.97
N ASP A 170 -3.37 5.96 19.50
CA ASP A 170 -2.74 7.27 19.58
C ASP A 170 -2.34 7.74 18.18
N ALA A 171 -2.99 8.78 17.66
CA ALA A 171 -2.71 9.31 16.33
C ALA A 171 -1.27 9.79 16.17
N ILE A 172 -0.63 10.29 17.24
CA ILE A 172 0.75 10.79 17.22
C ILE A 172 1.76 9.73 16.75
N LYS A 173 1.51 8.44 17.03
CA LYS A 173 2.39 7.32 16.64
C LYS A 173 2.45 7.09 15.13
N TYR A 174 1.50 7.61 14.39
CA TYR A 174 1.37 7.42 12.94
C TYR A 174 1.82 8.65 12.14
N ILE A 175 2.36 9.67 12.81
CA ILE A 175 2.83 10.90 12.19
C ILE A 175 4.30 10.76 11.86
N ASN A 176 4.67 11.11 10.62
CA ASN A 176 6.05 11.03 10.17
C ASN A 176 6.93 12.09 10.86
N ASP A 177 8.22 11.82 11.02
CA ASP A 177 9.16 12.79 11.57
C ASP A 177 9.24 14.06 10.74
N SER A 178 9.10 13.96 9.41
CA SER A 178 9.09 15.14 8.54
C SER A 178 7.87 16.03 8.77
N THR A 179 6.70 15.45 9.08
CA THR A 179 5.51 16.22 9.48
C THR A 179 5.69 16.91 10.81
N LEU A 180 6.20 16.18 11.81
CA LEU A 180 6.42 16.73 13.13
C LEU A 180 7.44 17.87 13.07
N ARG A 181 8.50 17.71 12.27
CA ARG A 181 9.50 18.74 12.03
C ARG A 181 8.89 20.01 11.46
N VAL A 182 8.15 19.92 10.35
CA VAL A 182 7.52 21.09 9.69
C VAL A 182 6.57 21.81 10.65
N VAL A 183 5.80 21.06 11.43
CA VAL A 183 4.86 21.64 12.40
C VAL A 183 5.60 22.30 13.56
N CYS A 184 6.63 21.66 14.13
CA CYS A 184 7.36 22.16 15.29
C CYS A 184 8.29 23.34 14.95
N GLU A 185 8.92 23.35 13.77
CA GLU A 185 9.74 24.49 13.29
C GLU A 185 8.91 25.79 13.18
N ASN A 186 7.59 25.67 13.05
CA ASN A 186 6.65 26.78 12.92
C ASN A 186 5.91 27.13 14.22
N VAL A 187 6.43 26.68 15.37
CA VAL A 187 5.91 27.04 16.71
C VAL A 187 6.90 27.96 17.42
N ASP A 188 6.50 29.22 17.60
CA ASP A 188 7.26 30.21 18.35
C ASP A 188 6.60 30.51 19.68
N LYS A 189 7.31 30.30 20.81
CA LYS A 189 6.83 30.63 22.17
C LYS A 189 5.39 30.12 22.44
N ASN A 190 5.12 28.85 22.12
CA ASN A 190 3.80 28.19 22.21
C ASN A 190 2.70 28.75 21.30
N LYS A 191 3.05 29.56 20.30
CA LYS A 191 2.13 30.01 19.24
C LYS A 191 2.50 29.34 17.93
N PHE A 192 1.56 28.59 17.40
CA PHE A 192 1.64 27.94 16.11
C PHE A 192 1.16 28.89 15.00
N SER A 193 2.02 29.14 14.01
CA SER A 193 1.69 29.97 12.86
C SER A 193 1.27 29.11 11.66
N THR A 194 -0.02 29.20 11.28
CA THR A 194 -0.56 28.46 10.13
C THR A 194 -0.01 29.00 8.81
N TYR A 195 0.15 30.32 8.68
CA TYR A 195 0.72 30.97 7.50
C TYR A 195 2.16 30.53 7.23
N SER A 196 3.04 30.59 8.25
CA SER A 196 4.44 30.16 8.07
C SER A 196 4.52 28.66 7.77
N THR A 197 3.69 27.84 8.43
CA THR A 197 3.61 26.40 8.13
C THR A 197 3.21 26.16 6.68
N PHE A 198 2.23 26.90 6.16
CA PHE A 198 1.83 26.81 4.76
C PHE A 198 2.99 27.16 3.82
N LEU A 199 3.73 28.23 4.09
CA LEU A 199 4.92 28.58 3.30
C LEU A 199 6.01 27.51 3.37
N THR A 200 6.31 26.98 4.56
CA THR A 200 7.27 25.87 4.72
C THR A 200 6.80 24.62 3.98
N LEU A 201 5.51 24.35 3.92
CA LEU A 201 4.96 23.21 3.17
C LEU A 201 5.18 23.39 1.66
N LEU A 202 5.03 24.60 1.11
CA LEU A 202 5.26 24.87 -0.31
C LEU A 202 6.72 24.65 -0.76
N THR A 203 7.69 24.74 0.15
CA THR A 203 9.10 24.47 -0.17
C THR A 203 9.44 22.98 -0.23
N ILE A 204 8.56 22.11 0.26
CA ILE A 204 8.81 20.66 0.30
C ILE A 204 8.65 20.05 -1.10
N PRO A 205 9.64 19.25 -1.58
CA PRO A 205 9.59 18.65 -2.91
C PRO A 205 8.33 17.82 -3.19
N SER A 206 7.83 17.09 -2.18
CA SER A 206 6.62 16.27 -2.31
C SER A 206 5.36 17.09 -2.58
N ILE A 207 5.31 18.33 -2.06
CA ILE A 207 4.16 19.22 -2.25
C ILE A 207 4.29 19.94 -3.59
N GLN A 208 5.49 20.35 -3.97
CA GLN A 208 5.75 20.88 -5.32
C GLN A 208 5.36 19.88 -6.40
N GLU A 209 5.67 18.59 -6.21
CA GLU A 209 5.24 17.53 -7.14
C GLU A 209 3.71 17.45 -7.26
N ILE A 210 2.98 17.60 -6.15
CA ILE A 210 1.51 17.63 -6.14
C ILE A 210 1.00 18.85 -6.91
N LEU A 211 1.57 20.04 -6.65
CA LEU A 211 1.18 21.29 -7.30
C LEU A 211 1.43 21.26 -8.80
N ILE A 212 2.61 20.78 -9.24
CA ILE A 212 2.95 20.62 -10.66
C ILE A 212 1.95 19.68 -11.35
N ARG A 213 1.63 18.54 -10.74
CA ARG A 213 0.67 17.58 -11.30
C ARG A 213 -0.77 18.09 -11.33
N ALA A 214 -1.11 18.96 -10.39
CA ALA A 214 -2.39 19.65 -10.35
C ALA A 214 -2.43 20.88 -11.28
N ASN A 215 -1.33 21.18 -11.98
CA ASN A 215 -1.13 22.38 -12.80
C ASN A 215 -1.36 23.69 -12.04
N ILE A 216 -0.90 23.74 -10.78
CA ILE A 216 -1.03 24.88 -9.89
C ILE A 216 0.33 25.58 -9.80
N GLY A 217 0.42 26.77 -10.40
CA GLY A 217 1.47 27.74 -10.07
C GLY A 217 1.11 28.41 -8.75
N ILE A 218 2.04 28.41 -7.78
CA ILE A 218 1.94 29.25 -6.58
C ILE A 218 3.20 30.10 -6.53
N SER A 219 3.09 31.33 -7.01
CA SER A 219 4.10 32.36 -6.93
C SER A 219 3.80 33.34 -5.78
N ASP A 220 4.84 34.02 -5.28
CA ASP A 220 4.68 35.06 -4.24
C ASP A 220 3.73 36.20 -4.68
N LYS A 221 3.55 36.39 -6.00
CA LYS A 221 2.61 37.36 -6.57
C LYS A 221 1.16 36.89 -6.42
N GLU A 222 0.88 35.64 -6.78
CA GLU A 222 -0.46 35.03 -6.65
C GLU A 222 -0.90 34.92 -5.18
N LEU A 223 0.02 34.68 -4.25
CA LEU A 223 -0.30 34.69 -2.81
C LEU A 223 -0.77 36.08 -2.34
N LYS A 224 -0.11 37.14 -2.81
CA LYS A 224 -0.49 38.53 -2.50
C LYS A 224 -1.80 38.93 -3.17
N GLU A 225 -2.00 38.55 -4.43
CA GLU A 225 -3.24 38.82 -5.19
C GLU A 225 -4.46 38.14 -4.57
N ASN A 226 -4.29 36.94 -4.02
CA ASN A 226 -5.36 36.19 -3.34
C ASN A 226 -5.53 36.54 -1.86
N ASN A 227 -4.87 37.60 -1.37
CA ASN A 227 -4.92 38.08 0.03
C ASN A 227 -4.49 37.04 1.08
N ILE A 228 -3.60 36.11 0.75
CA ILE A 228 -3.11 35.11 1.71
C ILE A 228 -2.06 35.76 2.61
N ASN A 229 -2.51 36.24 3.75
CA ASN A 229 -1.69 36.91 4.77
C ASN A 229 -1.89 36.26 6.16
N GLN A 230 -1.10 36.69 7.15
CA GLN A 230 -1.25 36.28 8.56
C GLN A 230 -2.64 36.54 9.14
N ASN A 231 -3.41 37.47 8.57
CA ASN A 231 -4.79 37.75 9.01
C ASN A 231 -5.77 36.67 8.52
N THR A 232 -5.55 36.11 7.33
CA THR A 232 -6.39 35.03 6.77
C THR A 232 -6.02 33.66 7.30
N LEU A 233 -4.74 33.47 7.66
CA LEU A 233 -4.20 32.26 8.26
C LEU A 233 -3.64 32.63 9.65
N PRO A 234 -4.50 32.66 10.68
CA PRO A 234 -4.15 33.19 11.99
C PRO A 234 -3.19 32.29 12.76
N THR A 235 -2.58 32.88 13.79
CA THR A 235 -1.77 32.14 14.76
C THR A 235 -2.66 31.53 15.84
N TYR A 236 -2.39 30.28 16.20
CA TYR A 236 -3.13 29.53 17.20
C TYR A 236 -2.22 29.14 18.37
N PRO A 237 -2.77 28.83 19.55
CA PRO A 237 -2.01 28.16 20.60
C PRO A 237 -1.48 26.81 20.11
N ALA A 238 -0.30 26.38 20.58
CA ALA A 238 0.32 25.11 20.21
C ALA A 238 -0.60 23.89 20.49
N THR A 239 -1.50 23.98 21.47
CA THR A 239 -2.51 22.95 21.76
C THR A 239 -3.42 22.66 20.57
N SER A 240 -3.64 23.65 19.71
CA SER A 240 -4.49 23.56 18.51
C SER A 240 -3.90 22.64 17.43
N LEU A 241 -2.61 22.31 17.52
CA LEU A 241 -1.94 21.39 16.61
C LEU A 241 -2.59 20.02 16.56
N ARG A 242 -3.14 19.54 17.68
CA ARG A 242 -3.90 18.28 17.71
C ARG A 242 -5.03 18.27 16.69
N SER A 243 -5.71 19.40 16.50
CA SER A 243 -6.84 19.52 15.58
C SER A 243 -6.35 19.37 14.14
N ILE A 244 -5.29 20.08 13.79
CA ILE A 244 -4.68 20.05 12.44
C ILE A 244 -4.08 18.68 12.13
N LEU A 245 -3.44 18.04 13.11
CA LEU A 245 -2.88 16.70 12.95
C LEU A 245 -3.96 15.62 12.83
N ILE A 246 -5.09 15.75 13.54
CA ILE A 246 -6.25 14.86 13.35
C ILE A 246 -6.87 15.05 11.96
N TYR A 247 -7.02 16.29 11.47
CA TYR A 247 -7.44 16.53 10.08
C TYR A 247 -6.45 15.95 9.06
N GLY A 248 -5.14 16.09 9.31
CA GLY A 248 -4.11 15.47 8.48
C GLY A 248 -4.16 13.93 8.51
N LEU A 249 -4.52 13.34 9.65
CA LEU A 249 -4.69 11.90 9.78
C LEU A 249 -5.91 11.42 9.00
N GLU A 250 -7.02 12.15 9.04
CA GLU A 250 -8.19 11.87 8.20
C GLU A 250 -7.82 11.87 6.71
N GLU A 251 -7.13 12.91 6.22
CA GLU A 251 -6.67 12.98 4.83
C GLU A 251 -5.69 11.84 4.47
N ALA A 252 -4.87 11.38 5.43
CA ALA A 252 -4.00 10.22 5.23
C ALA A 252 -4.77 8.90 5.10
N LEU A 253 -5.85 8.72 5.86
CA LEU A 253 -6.72 7.55 5.76
C LEU A 253 -7.54 7.56 4.46
N LEU A 254 -8.06 8.73 4.07
CA LEU A 254 -8.79 8.89 2.82
C LEU A 254 -7.89 8.57 1.61
N THR A 255 -6.66 9.06 1.59
CA THR A 255 -5.69 8.83 0.49
C THR A 255 -4.96 7.48 0.55
N GLU A 256 -5.33 6.58 1.48
CA GLU A 256 -4.76 5.24 1.66
C GLU A 256 -3.24 5.25 1.95
N SER A 257 -2.74 6.30 2.61
CA SER A 257 -1.34 6.41 3.01
C SER A 257 -1.04 5.57 4.25
N SER A 258 0.16 4.98 4.29
CA SER A 258 0.63 4.21 5.45
C SER A 258 1.01 5.05 6.67
N VAL A 259 1.29 6.35 6.50
CA VAL A 259 1.78 7.26 7.55
C VAL A 259 1.27 8.68 7.23
N VAL A 260 1.02 9.51 8.24
CA VAL A 260 0.71 10.93 8.04
C VAL A 260 1.99 11.67 7.63
N ARG A 261 1.98 12.20 6.40
CA ARG A 261 3.07 12.94 5.73
C ARG A 261 2.72 14.41 5.51
N PRO A 262 3.69 15.29 5.16
CA PRO A 262 3.45 16.73 5.02
C PRO A 262 2.35 17.05 4.01
N GLU A 263 2.22 16.22 2.98
CA GLU A 263 1.16 16.26 1.98
C GLU A 263 -0.25 16.28 2.60
N HIS A 264 -0.48 15.50 3.65
CA HIS A 264 -1.80 15.41 4.29
C HIS A 264 -2.05 16.59 5.23
N VAL A 265 -1.00 17.15 5.83
CA VAL A 265 -1.12 18.41 6.58
C VAL A 265 -1.47 19.54 5.62
N PHE A 266 -0.86 19.58 4.43
CA PHE A 266 -1.21 20.52 3.37
C PHE A 266 -2.68 20.37 2.93
N LEU A 267 -3.14 19.14 2.64
CA LEU A 267 -4.55 18.87 2.34
C LEU A 267 -5.48 19.31 3.48
N ALA A 268 -5.09 19.05 4.73
CA ALA A 268 -5.85 19.45 5.91
C ALA A 268 -5.96 20.98 6.02
N LEU A 269 -4.88 21.73 5.77
CA LEU A 269 -4.93 23.20 5.74
C LEU A 269 -5.88 23.69 4.63
N CYS A 270 -5.77 23.13 3.42
CA CYS A 270 -6.68 23.45 2.32
C CYS A 270 -8.15 23.12 2.66
N LYS A 271 -8.41 22.05 3.41
CA LYS A 271 -9.75 21.69 3.87
C LYS A 271 -10.28 22.65 4.93
N VAL A 272 -9.48 22.96 5.94
CA VAL A 272 -9.90 23.79 7.09
C VAL A 272 -10.11 25.24 6.67
N PHE A 273 -9.19 25.83 5.90
CA PHE A 273 -9.22 27.25 5.55
C PHE A 273 -9.91 27.50 4.20
N PRO A 274 -11.07 28.18 4.16
CA PRO A 274 -11.79 28.45 2.92
C PRO A 274 -10.98 29.28 1.90
N VAL A 275 -10.10 30.16 2.38
CA VAL A 275 -9.23 31.01 1.54
C VAL A 275 -8.32 30.14 0.66
N LEU A 276 -7.78 29.05 1.21
CA LEU A 276 -6.96 28.12 0.46
C LEU A 276 -7.77 27.33 -0.57
N ARG A 277 -9.03 26.98 -0.26
CA ARG A 277 -9.93 26.36 -1.27
C ARG A 277 -10.22 27.30 -2.42
N LYS A 278 -10.44 28.58 -2.12
CA LYS A 278 -10.65 29.61 -3.14
C LYS A 278 -9.43 29.74 -4.06
N LEU A 279 -8.21 29.69 -3.50
CA LEU A 279 -6.97 29.66 -4.30
C LEU A 279 -6.93 28.45 -5.25
N LEU A 280 -7.31 27.27 -4.78
CA LEU A 280 -7.35 26.08 -5.65
C LEU A 280 -8.36 26.24 -6.80
N GLN A 281 -9.54 26.82 -6.51
CA GLN A 281 -10.58 27.06 -7.50
C GLN A 281 -10.17 28.09 -8.56
N VAL A 282 -9.47 29.17 -8.17
CA VAL A 282 -8.91 30.15 -9.11
C VAL A 282 -7.96 29.49 -10.10
N ASN A 283 -7.20 28.49 -9.63
CA ASN A 283 -6.28 27.70 -10.45
C ASN A 283 -6.95 26.50 -11.14
N ASN A 284 -8.28 26.51 -11.30
CA ASN A 284 -9.07 25.44 -11.94
C ASN A 284 -8.85 24.04 -11.31
N SER A 285 -8.51 24.00 -10.04
CA SER A 285 -8.26 22.75 -9.30
C SER A 285 -9.22 22.62 -8.11
N SER A 286 -9.33 21.41 -7.57
CA SER A 286 -10.17 21.11 -6.41
C SER A 286 -9.40 20.29 -5.38
N LEU A 287 -9.89 20.29 -4.14
CA LEU A 287 -9.31 19.47 -3.07
C LEU A 287 -9.31 17.97 -3.45
N ASP A 288 -10.33 17.51 -4.16
CA ASP A 288 -10.46 16.11 -4.56
C ASP A 288 -9.46 15.72 -5.65
N VAL A 289 -9.11 16.64 -6.55
CA VAL A 289 -8.01 16.44 -7.51
C VAL A 289 -6.68 16.25 -6.77
N LEU A 290 -6.40 17.07 -5.75
CA LEU A 290 -5.18 16.93 -4.95
C LEU A 290 -5.15 15.60 -4.18
N ARG A 291 -6.29 15.18 -3.60
CA ARG A 291 -6.40 13.88 -2.93
C ARG A 291 -6.08 12.72 -3.86
N GLU A 292 -6.59 12.73 -5.09
CA GLU A 292 -6.33 11.65 -6.05
C GLU A 292 -4.85 11.63 -6.48
N ILE A 293 -4.21 12.80 -6.64
CA ILE A 293 -2.77 12.89 -6.90
C ILE A 293 -1.96 12.31 -5.72
N VAL A 294 -2.30 12.66 -4.48
CA VAL A 294 -1.65 12.12 -3.28
C VAL A 294 -1.83 10.61 -3.19
N ARG A 295 -3.04 10.10 -3.46
CA ARG A 295 -3.33 8.66 -3.51
C ARG A 295 -2.52 7.96 -4.58
N TYR A 296 -2.42 8.54 -5.77
CA TYR A 296 -1.60 8.01 -6.85
C TYR A 296 -0.11 7.96 -6.44
N ASN A 297 0.41 9.00 -5.78
CA ASN A 297 1.76 9.01 -5.23
C ASN A 297 1.97 7.95 -4.14
N ALA A 298 0.98 7.75 -3.27
CA ALA A 298 1.01 6.69 -2.26
C ALA A 298 1.07 5.30 -2.91
N ARG A 299 0.29 5.06 -3.97
CA ARG A 299 0.33 3.81 -4.77
C ARG A 299 1.70 3.59 -5.43
N LEU A 300 2.27 4.62 -6.05
CA LEU A 300 3.62 4.55 -6.66
C LEU A 300 4.68 4.18 -5.61
N ARG A 301 4.68 4.83 -4.45
CA ARG A 301 5.59 4.51 -3.34
C ARG A 301 5.43 3.07 -2.85
N LYS A 302 4.20 2.59 -2.77
CA LYS A 302 3.90 1.20 -2.37
C LYS A 302 4.46 0.20 -3.39
N LYS A 303 4.32 0.49 -4.69
CA LYS A 303 4.88 -0.33 -5.78
C LYS A 303 6.41 -0.36 -5.71
N SER A 304 7.06 0.80 -5.56
CA SER A 304 8.52 0.91 -5.42
C SER A 304 9.07 0.19 -4.18
N ARG A 305 8.35 0.21 -3.05
CA ARG A 305 8.74 -0.57 -1.85
C ARG A 305 8.62 -2.09 -2.05
N ALA A 306 7.66 -2.54 -2.86
CA ALA A 306 7.50 -3.96 -3.18
C ALA A 306 8.62 -4.47 -4.09
N THR A 307 9.23 -3.59 -4.89
CA THR A 307 10.35 -3.92 -5.79
C THR A 307 11.72 -3.85 -5.14
N ASN A 308 11.83 -3.67 -3.81
CA ASN A 308 13.12 -3.80 -3.14
C ASN A 308 13.60 -5.24 -3.33
N VAL A 309 14.60 -5.43 -4.20
CA VAL A 309 15.11 -6.73 -4.67
C VAL A 309 15.66 -7.61 -3.54
N PHE A 310 15.91 -7.05 -2.37
CA PHE A 310 16.52 -7.72 -1.21
C PHE A 310 15.66 -7.64 0.08
N ASN A 311 14.34 -7.54 -0.02
CA ASN A 311 13.45 -7.57 1.15
C ASN A 311 13.08 -9.02 1.53
N PRO A 312 13.65 -9.59 2.61
CA PRO A 312 13.40 -10.98 2.99
C PRO A 312 11.94 -11.26 3.41
N ASN A 313 11.14 -10.20 3.66
CA ASN A 313 9.74 -10.32 4.08
C ASN A 313 8.76 -10.39 2.89
N ILE A 314 9.25 -10.40 1.65
CA ILE A 314 8.43 -10.57 0.45
C ILE A 314 8.81 -11.92 -0.16
N PRO A 315 7.86 -12.85 -0.37
CA PRO A 315 8.18 -14.10 -1.05
C PRO A 315 8.62 -13.80 -2.49
N TYR A 316 9.88 -14.11 -2.80
CA TYR A 316 10.40 -14.05 -4.16
C TYR A 316 9.97 -15.31 -4.90
N TYR A 317 8.92 -15.17 -5.70
CA TYR A 317 8.56 -16.19 -6.67
C TYR A 317 9.43 -16.02 -7.91
N ARG A 318 9.89 -17.14 -8.49
CA ARG A 318 10.55 -17.13 -9.79
C ARG A 318 9.50 -16.74 -10.82
N LYS A 319 9.37 -15.44 -11.08
CA LYS A 319 8.83 -14.97 -12.35
C LYS A 319 9.93 -15.26 -13.34
N GLY A 320 9.61 -15.94 -14.44
CA GLY A 320 10.55 -16.37 -15.47
C GLY A 320 11.59 -15.34 -15.92
N GLY A 321 12.48 -15.76 -16.81
CA GLY A 321 13.54 -14.92 -17.36
C GLY A 321 13.04 -13.60 -17.97
N ILE A 322 13.97 -12.69 -18.22
CA ILE A 322 13.68 -11.43 -18.92
C ILE A 322 13.05 -11.77 -20.29
N ALA A 323 11.90 -11.18 -20.59
CA ALA A 323 11.13 -11.39 -21.83
C ALA A 323 10.57 -12.82 -22.04
N GLU A 324 10.50 -13.67 -21.02
CA GLU A 324 9.86 -14.99 -21.15
C GLU A 324 8.38 -14.89 -21.54
N SER A 325 7.68 -13.85 -21.06
CA SER A 325 6.31 -13.55 -21.47
C SER A 325 6.17 -13.10 -22.93
N TRP A 326 7.27 -12.79 -23.64
CA TRP A 326 7.22 -12.48 -25.09
C TRP A 326 7.25 -13.73 -25.97
N ILE A 327 7.61 -14.88 -25.39
CA ILE A 327 7.63 -16.18 -26.08
C ILE A 327 6.21 -16.72 -26.22
N TYR A 328 5.32 -16.39 -25.28
CA TYR A 328 3.94 -16.84 -25.21
C TYR A 328 2.97 -15.89 -25.92
N GLY A 329 1.87 -16.43 -26.44
CA GLY A 329 0.83 -15.65 -27.09
C GLY A 329 0.04 -14.78 -26.10
N TYR A 330 -0.55 -13.70 -26.60
CA TYR A 330 -1.37 -12.79 -25.80
C TYR A 330 -2.76 -13.38 -25.52
N THR A 331 -3.33 -13.04 -24.36
CA THR A 331 -4.67 -13.45 -23.90
C THR A 331 -5.62 -12.25 -23.70
N TYR A 332 -5.70 -11.36 -24.69
CA TYR A 332 -6.49 -10.12 -24.62
C TYR A 332 -7.97 -10.33 -24.30
N ILE A 333 -8.67 -11.25 -25.00
CA ILE A 333 -10.10 -11.44 -24.80
C ILE A 333 -10.34 -12.12 -23.46
N LEU A 334 -9.56 -13.16 -23.16
CA LEU A 334 -9.70 -13.91 -21.92
C LEU A 334 -9.40 -13.07 -20.69
N ASP A 335 -8.40 -12.18 -20.72
CA ASP A 335 -8.03 -11.33 -19.58
C ASP A 335 -9.19 -10.40 -19.13
N HIS A 336 -10.14 -10.09 -20.01
CA HIS A 336 -11.35 -9.33 -19.67
C HIS A 336 -12.40 -10.14 -18.92
N PHE A 337 -12.38 -11.47 -19.03
CA PHE A 337 -13.41 -12.38 -18.51
C PHE A 337 -12.82 -13.48 -17.62
N SER A 338 -11.64 -13.25 -17.07
CA SER A 338 -10.95 -14.25 -16.27
C SER A 338 -10.13 -13.63 -15.14
N LYS A 339 -9.68 -14.48 -14.23
CA LYS A 339 -8.81 -14.12 -13.11
C LYS A 339 -7.54 -14.95 -13.18
N ASP A 340 -6.39 -14.27 -13.18
CA ASP A 340 -5.07 -14.91 -13.08
C ASP A 340 -4.79 -15.30 -11.62
N LEU A 341 -5.10 -16.55 -11.28
CA LEU A 341 -4.91 -17.12 -9.95
C LEU A 341 -3.43 -17.22 -9.58
N THR A 342 -2.56 -17.51 -10.56
CA THR A 342 -1.11 -17.58 -10.33
C THR A 342 -0.57 -16.23 -9.85
N ASN A 343 -0.96 -15.13 -10.48
CA ASN A 343 -0.54 -13.78 -10.08
C ASN A 343 -1.22 -13.27 -8.81
N GLU A 344 -2.44 -13.72 -8.52
CA GLU A 344 -3.13 -13.43 -7.26
C GLU A 344 -2.40 -14.08 -6.07
N ILE A 345 -2.09 -15.37 -6.19
CA ILE A 345 -1.38 -16.12 -5.15
C ILE A 345 0.05 -15.61 -4.97
N ALA A 346 0.71 -15.18 -6.05
CA ALA A 346 2.03 -14.56 -5.96
C ALA A 346 2.02 -13.26 -5.12
N LYS A 347 0.86 -12.62 -4.93
CA LYS A 347 0.70 -11.43 -4.07
C LYS A 347 0.15 -11.78 -2.68
N SER A 348 -0.43 -12.96 -2.52
CA SER A 348 -0.92 -13.45 -1.23
C SER A 348 0.22 -13.87 -0.30
N ARG A 349 -0.05 -13.80 0.99
CA ARG A 349 0.83 -14.33 2.05
C ARG A 349 0.29 -15.63 2.64
N ASP A 350 -0.87 -16.06 2.19
CA ASP A 350 -1.54 -17.23 2.72
C ASP A 350 -0.94 -18.51 2.14
N ILE A 351 -1.18 -19.61 2.83
CA ILE A 351 -0.75 -20.95 2.43
C ILE A 351 -1.99 -21.72 2.01
N PHE A 352 -2.01 -22.22 0.78
CA PHE A 352 -3.12 -22.95 0.18
C PHE A 352 -2.79 -24.44 0.06
N GLY A 353 -3.81 -25.30 -0.03
CA GLY A 353 -3.63 -26.76 -0.20
C GLY A 353 -3.18 -27.53 1.05
N ILE A 354 -3.30 -26.95 2.25
CA ILE A 354 -2.92 -27.62 3.51
C ILE A 354 -3.79 -28.87 3.72
N GLY A 355 -3.15 -30.01 4.01
CA GLY A 355 -3.83 -31.27 4.31
C GLY A 355 -4.30 -32.06 3.07
N HIS A 356 -3.93 -31.62 1.87
CA HIS A 356 -4.30 -32.27 0.61
C HIS A 356 -3.08 -32.62 -0.27
N ASP A 357 -1.94 -32.96 0.32
CA ASP A 357 -0.69 -33.19 -0.42
C ASP A 357 -0.81 -34.28 -1.49
N ASP A 358 -1.41 -35.42 -1.17
CA ASP A 358 -1.59 -36.54 -2.12
C ASP A 358 -2.46 -36.13 -3.34
N ALA A 359 -3.57 -35.42 -3.08
CA ALA A 359 -4.47 -34.94 -4.13
C ALA A 359 -3.81 -33.86 -4.99
N LEU A 360 -2.99 -33.00 -4.38
CA LEU A 360 -2.24 -31.96 -5.05
C LEU A 360 -1.17 -32.56 -5.97
N GLU A 361 -0.44 -33.57 -5.51
CA GLU A 361 0.55 -34.30 -6.31
C GLU A 361 -0.10 -35.05 -7.47
N ALA A 362 -1.25 -35.70 -7.24
CA ALA A 362 -2.01 -36.37 -8.29
C ALA A 362 -2.49 -35.37 -9.37
N LEU A 363 -2.94 -34.18 -8.97
CA LEU A 363 -3.36 -33.13 -9.88
C LEU A 363 -2.19 -32.59 -10.71
N ILE A 364 -1.06 -32.29 -10.06
CA ILE A 364 0.18 -31.84 -10.74
C ILE A 364 0.68 -32.88 -11.75
N SER A 365 0.70 -34.15 -11.34
CA SER A 365 1.08 -35.28 -12.20
C SER A 365 0.16 -35.38 -13.42
N THR A 366 -1.15 -35.20 -13.24
CA THR A 366 -2.13 -35.24 -14.32
C THR A 366 -1.94 -34.08 -15.31
N LEU A 367 -1.75 -32.86 -14.82
CA LEU A 367 -1.52 -31.68 -15.65
C LEU A 367 -0.19 -31.73 -16.43
N GLY A 368 0.80 -32.47 -15.92
CA GLY A 368 2.11 -32.66 -16.55
C GLY A 368 2.15 -33.70 -17.68
N LYS A 369 1.05 -34.39 -17.96
CA LYS A 369 1.00 -35.41 -19.03
C LYS A 369 1.04 -34.77 -20.43
N VAL A 370 1.54 -35.54 -21.40
CA VAL A 370 1.58 -35.13 -22.82
C VAL A 370 0.18 -35.17 -23.45
N SER A 371 -0.59 -36.21 -23.14
CA SER A 371 -1.98 -36.41 -23.55
C SER A 371 -2.89 -36.62 -22.34
N ASN A 372 -4.19 -36.36 -22.48
CA ASN A 372 -5.17 -36.48 -21.40
C ASN A 372 -4.77 -35.71 -20.13
N LYS A 373 -4.33 -34.47 -20.33
CA LYS A 373 -3.85 -33.56 -19.27
C LYS A 373 -4.97 -32.74 -18.62
N ASN A 374 -6.23 -33.14 -18.83
CA ASN A 374 -7.40 -32.53 -18.22
C ASN A 374 -7.70 -33.22 -16.89
N ALA A 375 -8.18 -32.46 -15.89
CA ALA A 375 -8.54 -32.99 -14.58
C ALA A 375 -9.93 -32.52 -14.17
N LEU A 376 -10.67 -33.39 -13.47
CA LEU A 376 -11.97 -33.06 -12.90
C LEU A 376 -11.94 -33.33 -11.40
N LEU A 377 -12.18 -32.29 -10.60
CA LEU A 377 -12.24 -32.37 -9.15
C LEU A 377 -13.69 -32.64 -8.72
N VAL A 378 -13.93 -33.85 -8.20
CA VAL A 378 -15.25 -34.30 -7.77
C VAL A 378 -15.32 -34.35 -6.24
N GLY A 379 -16.43 -33.90 -5.66
CA GLY A 379 -16.67 -33.95 -4.21
C GLY A 379 -17.89 -33.13 -3.80
N GLU A 380 -18.20 -33.01 -2.52
CA GLU A 380 -19.29 -32.13 -2.06
C GLU A 380 -18.86 -30.65 -2.03
N ALA A 381 -19.83 -29.73 -2.01
CA ALA A 381 -19.58 -28.30 -1.86
C ALA A 381 -18.91 -28.01 -0.51
N GLY A 382 -17.93 -27.10 -0.48
CA GLY A 382 -17.22 -26.73 0.75
C GLY A 382 -16.10 -27.67 1.18
N THR A 383 -15.79 -28.73 0.43
CA THR A 383 -14.68 -29.67 0.71
C THR A 383 -13.28 -29.14 0.35
N GLY A 384 -13.19 -27.90 -0.15
CA GLY A 384 -11.91 -27.26 -0.46
C GLY A 384 -11.35 -27.53 -1.87
N LYS A 385 -12.19 -27.91 -2.85
CA LYS A 385 -11.76 -28.15 -4.25
C LYS A 385 -10.98 -26.98 -4.85
N SER A 386 -11.46 -25.75 -4.66
CA SER A 386 -10.78 -24.55 -5.15
C SER A 386 -9.42 -24.34 -4.45
N SER A 387 -9.28 -24.77 -3.18
CA SER A 387 -8.01 -24.72 -2.43
C SER A 387 -6.92 -25.59 -3.07
N LEU A 388 -7.27 -26.71 -3.71
CA LEU A 388 -6.31 -27.54 -4.45
C LEU A 388 -5.70 -26.78 -5.62
N ILE A 389 -6.53 -26.11 -6.44
CA ILE A 389 -6.05 -25.30 -7.57
C ILE A 389 -5.19 -24.14 -7.10
N LEU A 390 -5.59 -23.47 -6.01
CA LEU A 390 -4.78 -22.43 -5.40
C LEU A 390 -3.44 -22.98 -4.90
N GLY A 391 -3.43 -24.19 -4.35
CA GLY A 391 -2.21 -24.92 -3.99
C GLY A 391 -1.30 -25.20 -5.21
N VAL A 392 -1.87 -25.58 -6.35
CA VAL A 392 -1.10 -25.82 -7.59
C VAL A 392 -0.47 -24.52 -8.07
N ALA A 393 -1.23 -23.43 -8.12
CA ALA A 393 -0.70 -22.10 -8.45
C ALA A 393 0.42 -21.66 -7.48
N GLN A 394 0.31 -22.02 -6.19
CA GLN A 394 1.38 -21.76 -5.22
C GLN A 394 2.64 -22.59 -5.51
N ARG A 395 2.51 -23.87 -5.86
CA ARG A 395 3.66 -24.73 -6.23
C ARG A 395 4.30 -24.28 -7.56
N ILE A 396 3.51 -23.87 -8.56
CA ILE A 396 4.02 -23.30 -9.81
C ILE A 396 4.86 -22.05 -9.52
N ASN A 397 4.36 -21.11 -8.70
CA ASN A 397 5.08 -19.90 -8.31
C ASN A 397 6.41 -20.17 -7.58
N ARG A 398 6.48 -21.27 -6.82
CA ARG A 398 7.71 -21.73 -6.15
C ARG A 398 8.66 -22.46 -7.10
N GLY A 399 8.20 -22.87 -8.27
CA GLY A 399 8.92 -23.74 -9.20
C GLY A 399 9.00 -25.19 -8.71
N ASP A 400 8.13 -25.58 -7.77
CA ASP A 400 8.04 -26.93 -7.20
C ASP A 400 7.03 -27.79 -7.99
N VAL A 401 7.27 -27.88 -9.30
CA VAL A 401 6.43 -28.59 -10.26
C VAL A 401 7.28 -29.16 -11.40
N PRO A 402 6.80 -30.19 -12.12
CA PRO A 402 7.47 -30.68 -13.32
C PRO A 402 7.66 -29.60 -14.38
N VAL A 403 8.70 -29.72 -15.19
CA VAL A 403 9.08 -28.75 -16.23
C VAL A 403 7.93 -28.46 -17.21
N GLN A 404 7.04 -29.43 -17.46
CA GLN A 404 5.92 -29.33 -18.38
C GLN A 404 4.86 -28.31 -17.96
N ILE A 405 4.68 -28.10 -16.65
CA ILE A 405 3.74 -27.10 -16.10
C ILE A 405 4.45 -25.94 -15.40
N LYS A 406 5.79 -25.99 -15.39
CA LYS A 406 6.62 -24.90 -14.91
C LYS A 406 6.36 -23.67 -15.77
N ASP A 407 6.31 -22.51 -15.11
CA ASP A 407 6.10 -21.21 -15.74
C ASP A 407 4.72 -21.02 -16.43
N LYS A 408 3.77 -21.96 -16.24
CA LYS A 408 2.37 -21.80 -16.69
C LYS A 408 1.55 -20.90 -15.76
N ARG A 409 0.54 -20.23 -16.31
CA ARG A 409 -0.46 -19.44 -15.58
C ARG A 409 -1.75 -20.23 -15.42
N ILE A 410 -2.33 -20.21 -14.24
CA ILE A 410 -3.68 -20.73 -14.00
C ILE A 410 -4.66 -19.58 -14.14
N ILE A 411 -5.54 -19.69 -15.12
CA ILE A 411 -6.54 -18.68 -15.43
C ILE A 411 -7.92 -19.26 -15.12
N GLN A 412 -8.64 -18.62 -14.20
CA GLN A 412 -10.01 -18.97 -13.86
C GLN A 412 -10.98 -18.23 -14.77
N LEU A 413 -11.86 -18.96 -15.45
CA LEU A 413 -12.92 -18.38 -16.26
C LEU A 413 -14.05 -17.82 -15.38
N ASP A 414 -14.47 -16.57 -15.61
CA ASP A 414 -15.59 -15.94 -14.90
C ASP A 414 -16.84 -15.94 -15.79
N LEU A 415 -17.71 -16.93 -15.59
CA LEU A 415 -18.93 -17.10 -16.38
C LEU A 415 -19.90 -15.93 -16.19
N ASN A 416 -19.99 -15.37 -14.98
CA ASN A 416 -20.84 -14.22 -14.70
C ASN A 416 -20.40 -12.99 -15.48
N ALA A 417 -19.09 -12.76 -15.60
CA ALA A 417 -18.53 -11.68 -16.41
C ALA A 417 -18.86 -11.84 -17.92
N LEU A 418 -18.84 -13.08 -18.43
CA LEU A 418 -19.23 -13.39 -19.81
C LEU A 418 -20.72 -13.14 -20.06
N ILE A 419 -21.60 -13.58 -19.15
CA ILE A 419 -23.06 -13.38 -19.24
C ILE A 419 -23.39 -11.87 -19.22
N ALA A 420 -22.79 -11.12 -18.30
CA ALA A 420 -22.99 -9.67 -18.21
C ALA A 420 -22.55 -8.92 -19.49
N HIS A 421 -21.52 -9.41 -20.18
CA HIS A 421 -21.03 -8.81 -21.41
C HIS A 421 -21.86 -9.18 -22.64
N SER A 422 -22.29 -10.44 -22.73
CA SER A 422 -23.14 -10.95 -23.82
C SER A 422 -24.60 -10.46 -23.78
N SER A 423 -25.02 -9.83 -22.69
CA SER A 423 -26.32 -9.15 -22.57
C SER A 423 -26.44 -7.89 -23.46
N LYS A 424 -25.37 -7.52 -24.19
CA LYS A 424 -25.42 -6.46 -25.20
C LYS A 424 -25.97 -7.02 -26.52
N PRO A 425 -26.91 -6.32 -27.18
CA PRO A 425 -27.70 -6.86 -28.30
C PRO A 425 -26.90 -7.29 -29.55
N ASP A 426 -25.61 -6.92 -29.66
CA ASP A 426 -24.76 -7.18 -30.83
C ASP A 426 -23.71 -8.29 -30.63
N GLN A 427 -23.62 -8.92 -29.45
CA GLN A 427 -22.54 -9.87 -29.15
C GLN A 427 -23.04 -11.25 -28.69
N ASN A 428 -22.81 -12.26 -29.52
CA ASN A 428 -23.10 -13.65 -29.18
C ASN A 428 -22.02 -14.22 -28.23
N MET A 429 -22.44 -14.68 -27.05
CA MET A 429 -21.59 -15.31 -26.03
C MET A 429 -20.73 -16.44 -26.61
N GLU A 430 -21.30 -17.24 -27.49
CA GLU A 430 -20.65 -18.38 -28.14
C GLU A 430 -19.41 -17.97 -28.95
N GLN A 431 -19.51 -16.86 -29.68
CA GLN A 431 -18.39 -16.35 -30.48
C GLN A 431 -17.25 -15.82 -29.62
N LEU A 432 -17.55 -15.28 -28.44
CA LEU A 432 -16.54 -14.81 -27.49
C LEU A 432 -15.79 -15.99 -26.87
N ILE A 433 -16.51 -17.04 -26.48
CA ILE A 433 -15.90 -18.26 -25.93
C ILE A 433 -15.03 -18.95 -26.98
N ASP A 434 -15.50 -19.11 -28.21
CA ASP A 434 -14.69 -19.70 -29.28
C ASP A 434 -13.40 -18.89 -29.54
N LYS A 435 -13.49 -17.56 -29.58
CA LYS A 435 -12.30 -16.69 -29.71
C LYS A 435 -11.35 -16.83 -28.52
N ALA A 436 -11.87 -16.86 -27.29
CA ALA A 436 -11.05 -17.03 -26.10
C ALA A 436 -10.35 -18.40 -26.07
N MET A 437 -11.02 -19.47 -26.49
CA MET A 437 -10.41 -20.81 -26.58
C MET A 437 -9.34 -20.89 -27.67
N LYS A 438 -9.54 -20.22 -28.81
CA LYS A 438 -8.50 -20.09 -29.87
C LYS A 438 -7.28 -19.32 -29.36
N GLU A 439 -7.50 -18.26 -28.63
CA GLU A 439 -6.45 -17.45 -28.01
C GLU A 439 -5.65 -18.26 -26.98
N LEU A 440 -6.33 -19.01 -26.11
CA LEU A 440 -5.71 -19.96 -25.18
C LEU A 440 -4.85 -21.01 -25.86
N ALA A 441 -5.34 -21.58 -26.96
CA ALA A 441 -4.59 -22.55 -27.74
C ALA A 441 -3.32 -21.96 -28.36
N GLN A 442 -3.29 -20.65 -28.63
CA GLN A 442 -2.13 -19.94 -29.16
C GLN A 442 -1.18 -19.43 -28.06
N ALA A 443 -1.71 -19.14 -26.86
CA ALA A 443 -0.93 -18.62 -25.74
C ALA A 443 0.16 -19.60 -25.29
N GLY A 444 -0.19 -20.89 -25.13
CA GLY A 444 0.76 -21.97 -24.82
C GLY A 444 1.21 -22.06 -23.34
N ASP A 445 1.02 -21.01 -22.56
CA ASP A 445 1.38 -20.93 -21.14
C ASP A 445 0.21 -21.05 -20.17
N VAL A 446 -1.00 -21.37 -20.62
CA VAL A 446 -2.19 -21.34 -19.77
C VAL A 446 -2.68 -22.72 -19.36
N ILE A 447 -3.09 -22.85 -18.10
CA ILE A 447 -3.99 -23.88 -17.56
C ILE A 447 -5.34 -23.20 -17.30
N LEU A 448 -6.39 -23.69 -17.95
CA LEU A 448 -7.73 -23.14 -17.78
C LEU A 448 -8.41 -23.80 -16.57
N PHE A 449 -8.91 -22.99 -15.64
CA PHE A 449 -9.71 -23.44 -14.51
C PHE A 449 -11.16 -22.99 -14.69
N ILE A 450 -12.08 -23.93 -14.55
CA ILE A 450 -13.52 -23.70 -14.59
C ILE A 450 -14.10 -24.21 -13.27
N ASP A 451 -14.56 -23.29 -12.45
CA ASP A 451 -15.30 -23.65 -11.24
C ASP A 451 -16.73 -23.99 -11.64
N GLU A 452 -17.31 -25.00 -10.99
CA GLU A 452 -18.69 -25.46 -11.19
C GLU A 452 -18.99 -25.75 -12.66
N MET A 453 -18.23 -26.67 -13.27
CA MET A 453 -18.37 -27.03 -14.69
C MET A 453 -19.79 -27.45 -15.08
N GLN A 454 -20.61 -27.92 -14.13
CA GLN A 454 -22.01 -28.22 -14.35
C GLN A 454 -22.84 -27.00 -14.80
N GLU A 455 -22.45 -25.76 -14.45
CA GLU A 455 -23.11 -24.54 -14.94
C GLU A 455 -22.98 -24.36 -16.46
N LEU A 456 -21.97 -24.99 -17.06
CA LEU A 456 -21.80 -25.01 -18.52
C LEU A 456 -22.70 -26.02 -19.22
N MET A 457 -23.29 -26.96 -18.46
CA MET A 457 -24.16 -27.99 -18.99
C MET A 457 -25.63 -27.53 -18.90
N PRO A 458 -26.40 -27.60 -20.02
CA PRO A 458 -27.80 -27.20 -19.99
C PRO A 458 -28.60 -28.16 -19.09
N SER A 459 -29.31 -27.61 -18.11
CA SER A 459 -30.07 -28.38 -17.13
C SER A 459 -31.36 -29.01 -17.72
N LYS A 460 -31.81 -28.56 -18.91
CA LYS A 460 -32.99 -29.07 -19.61
C LYS A 460 -32.84 -28.97 -21.14
N ALA A 461 -33.36 -29.95 -21.87
CA ALA A 461 -33.31 -30.02 -23.34
C ALA A 461 -34.17 -28.96 -24.06
N GLU A 462 -35.08 -28.25 -23.37
CA GLU A 462 -36.04 -27.31 -23.96
C GLU A 462 -35.65 -25.82 -23.86
N GLU A 463 -34.57 -25.46 -23.16
CA GLU A 463 -34.00 -24.11 -23.23
C GLU A 463 -33.02 -24.04 -24.41
N SER A 464 -33.58 -23.84 -25.60
CA SER A 464 -32.84 -23.64 -26.84
C SER A 464 -32.17 -22.26 -26.89
N GLY A 465 -31.08 -22.08 -26.15
CA GLY A 465 -30.29 -20.85 -26.20
C GLY A 465 -28.93 -21.02 -25.54
N HIS A 466 -27.93 -21.43 -26.32
CA HIS A 466 -26.50 -21.36 -26.03
C HIS A 466 -25.86 -22.50 -25.21
N SER A 467 -25.56 -23.63 -25.87
CA SER A 467 -24.76 -24.70 -25.27
C SER A 467 -23.25 -24.39 -25.35
N VAL A 468 -22.71 -23.76 -24.31
CA VAL A 468 -21.27 -23.52 -24.15
C VAL A 468 -20.47 -24.82 -24.14
N ALA A 469 -21.03 -25.89 -23.57
CA ALA A 469 -20.44 -27.22 -23.55
C ALA A 469 -20.07 -27.73 -24.97
N GLY A 470 -20.95 -27.51 -25.95
CA GLY A 470 -20.69 -27.91 -27.35
C GLY A 470 -19.49 -27.21 -27.98
N ILE A 471 -19.23 -25.96 -27.59
CA ILE A 471 -18.09 -25.17 -28.08
C ILE A 471 -16.80 -25.59 -27.41
N MET A 472 -16.84 -25.97 -26.13
CA MET A 472 -15.66 -26.41 -25.39
C MET A 472 -15.22 -27.84 -25.72
N LEU A 473 -16.15 -28.71 -26.13
CA LEU A 473 -15.89 -30.14 -26.33
C LEU A 473 -14.70 -30.43 -27.28
N PRO A 474 -14.56 -29.75 -28.45
CA PRO A 474 -13.38 -29.94 -29.31
C PRO A 474 -12.07 -29.61 -28.60
N TYR A 475 -12.03 -28.56 -27.79
CA TYR A 475 -10.82 -28.13 -27.07
C TYR A 475 -10.46 -29.09 -25.92
N ILE A 476 -11.47 -29.67 -25.27
CA ILE A 476 -11.30 -30.71 -24.24
C ILE A 476 -10.71 -31.98 -24.87
N LEU A 477 -11.23 -32.41 -26.03
CA LEU A 477 -10.78 -33.62 -26.72
C LEU A 477 -9.39 -33.47 -27.36
N ASP A 478 -9.13 -32.31 -27.99
CA ASP A 478 -7.82 -32.03 -28.59
C ASP A 478 -6.71 -31.92 -27.54
N GLY A 479 -7.03 -31.51 -26.30
CA GLY A 479 -6.07 -31.40 -25.21
C GLY A 479 -4.92 -30.42 -25.49
N ARG A 480 -5.17 -29.33 -26.24
CA ARG A 480 -4.14 -28.34 -26.60
C ARG A 480 -3.56 -27.63 -25.37
N PHE A 481 -4.43 -27.29 -24.42
CA PHE A 481 -4.07 -26.74 -23.11
C PHE A 481 -4.72 -27.56 -22.00
N PRO A 482 -4.16 -27.61 -20.78
CA PRO A 482 -4.77 -28.31 -19.67
C PRO A 482 -6.01 -27.59 -19.17
N ILE A 483 -7.08 -28.34 -18.93
CA ILE A 483 -8.34 -27.85 -18.36
C ILE A 483 -8.56 -28.53 -17.00
N VAL A 484 -8.86 -27.75 -15.97
CA VAL A 484 -9.31 -28.26 -14.68
C VAL A 484 -10.72 -27.79 -14.38
N GLY A 485 -11.60 -28.74 -14.10
CA GLY A 485 -12.97 -28.48 -13.68
C GLY A 485 -13.21 -28.84 -12.22
N THR A 486 -14.19 -28.20 -11.58
CA THR A 486 -14.82 -28.72 -10.35
C THR A 486 -16.27 -29.11 -10.64
N VAL A 487 -16.73 -30.22 -10.05
CA VAL A 487 -18.13 -30.68 -10.11
C VAL A 487 -18.55 -31.24 -8.77
N ASN A 488 -19.80 -31.02 -8.37
CA ASN A 488 -20.36 -31.60 -7.15
C ASN A 488 -20.68 -33.08 -7.32
N HIS A 489 -20.55 -33.89 -6.26
CA HIS A 489 -20.78 -35.34 -6.37
C HIS A 489 -22.20 -35.69 -6.82
N SER A 490 -23.21 -34.85 -6.54
CA SER A 490 -24.58 -35.00 -7.02
C SER A 490 -24.75 -34.77 -8.52
N ASP A 491 -23.85 -33.97 -9.10
CA ASP A 491 -23.94 -33.46 -10.46
C ASP A 491 -22.97 -34.19 -11.42
N TYR A 492 -22.15 -35.09 -10.88
CA TYR A 492 -21.26 -36.01 -11.61
C TYR A 492 -22.00 -37.31 -11.92
#